data_AF-A0A0W0XXA3-F1
#
_entry.id   AF-A0A0W0XXA3-F1
#
_cell.length_a   1.000
_cell.length_b   1.000
_cell.length_c   1.000
_cell.angle_alpha   90.00
_cell.angle_beta   90.00
_cell.angle_gamma   90.00
#
_symmetry.space_group_name_H-M   'P 1'
#
loop_
_entity.id
_entity.type
_entity.pdbx_description
1 polymer ?
#
loop_
_entity_poly.entity_id
_entity_poly.type
_entity_poly.pdbx_seq_one_letter_code
_entity_poly.pdbx_strand_id
1 'polypeptide(L)'
;MNRETIAQLTNEALVKIKFKSYSAESHDWHDFTLYGYSGAKMVKKAMTALEGGDIEPILKLIKKIDESMMRYEENDYSFYEQLYQYQLVYEATSHRTVHYPTHKPADLIESHQKSLTRLKEISALLKTELNIPLQTQEERSAENKNHIVSLLMEAIYQVSVPAPANPWQAKDFTRIRDLISFEQIEHSIEALHHGNLDPVLDLIRLIAQTISKHLEDVPLFLKALEEYRKEYNPEFYIATLSPDEVARIHQENLARLQEIHALLQDAALNPSLQFLAIVGDNQADKSKPSPAHLFFKDGANHDLLKMVMQYAGFFKMKPDEDPGMYSMGTNKSLHD
;
A
#
# COMPACT_ATOMS: atom_id res chain seq x y z
N MET A 1 34.80 -9.19 0.40
CA MET A 1 33.85 -10.19 0.92
C MET A 1 34.18 -10.48 2.38
N ASN A 2 33.49 -9.83 3.30
CA ASN A 2 33.62 -10.08 4.73
C ASN A 2 32.71 -11.25 5.15
N ARG A 3 33.30 -12.44 5.33
CA ARG A 3 32.54 -13.67 5.65
C ARG A 3 31.82 -13.60 7.00
N GLU A 4 32.39 -12.93 7.98
CA GLU A 4 31.78 -12.74 9.30
C GLU A 4 30.53 -11.86 9.20
N THR A 5 30.62 -10.76 8.46
CA THR A 5 29.48 -9.88 8.18
C THR A 5 28.38 -10.61 7.41
N ILE A 6 28.73 -11.41 6.40
CA ILE A 6 27.77 -12.22 5.65
C ILE A 6 27.06 -13.22 6.58
N ALA A 7 27.80 -13.92 7.44
CA ALA A 7 27.23 -14.86 8.39
C ALA A 7 26.27 -14.17 9.38
N GLN A 8 26.66 -13.01 9.92
CA GLN A 8 25.85 -12.23 10.83
C GLN A 8 24.54 -11.77 10.18
N LEU A 9 24.63 -11.15 9.00
CA LEU A 9 23.49 -10.62 8.25
C LEU A 9 22.51 -11.74 7.83
N THR A 10 23.05 -12.85 7.32
CA THR A 10 22.24 -13.99 6.88
C THR A 10 21.53 -14.66 8.07
N ASN A 11 22.21 -14.77 9.22
CA ASN A 11 21.61 -15.28 10.45
C ASN A 11 20.55 -14.32 11.02
N GLU A 12 20.78 -13.01 10.94
CA GLU A 12 19.80 -12.02 11.36
C GLU A 12 18.50 -12.14 10.54
N ALA A 13 18.60 -12.16 9.20
CA ALA A 13 17.45 -12.26 8.31
C ALA A 13 16.65 -13.56 8.48
N LEU A 14 17.32 -14.71 8.61
CA LEU A 14 16.66 -16.02 8.58
C LEU A 14 16.25 -16.54 9.96
N VAL A 15 16.83 -16.02 11.04
CA VAL A 15 16.68 -16.58 12.39
C VAL A 15 16.24 -15.55 13.44
N LYS A 16 16.67 -14.28 13.32
CA LYS A 16 16.40 -13.28 14.37
C LYS A 16 15.21 -12.39 14.08
N ILE A 17 15.04 -11.96 12.82
CA ILE A 17 13.90 -11.13 12.43
C ILE A 17 12.62 -11.97 12.45
N LYS A 18 11.61 -11.42 13.11
CA LYS A 18 10.31 -12.06 13.33
C LYS A 18 9.20 -11.20 12.73
N PHE A 19 8.28 -11.87 12.07
CA PHE A 19 7.01 -11.33 11.59
C PHE A 19 5.90 -11.83 12.50
N LYS A 20 4.97 -10.95 12.82
CA LYS A 20 3.80 -11.30 13.62
C LYS A 20 2.66 -11.67 12.68
N SER A 21 1.97 -12.76 12.98
CA SER A 21 0.69 -13.08 12.32
C SER A 21 -0.40 -13.34 13.33
N TYR A 22 -1.63 -12.97 12.97
CA TYR A 22 -2.79 -13.13 13.84
C TYR A 22 -3.43 -14.51 13.62
N SER A 23 -3.75 -15.20 14.71
CA SER A 23 -4.60 -16.38 14.67
C SER A 23 -5.98 -16.02 15.20
N ALA A 24 -6.98 -16.08 14.31
CA ALA A 24 -8.39 -15.87 14.68
C ALA A 24 -8.91 -16.98 15.62
N GLU A 25 -8.35 -18.20 15.55
CA GLU A 25 -8.74 -19.29 16.45
C GLU A 25 -8.33 -19.02 17.89
N SER A 26 -7.07 -18.62 18.10
CA SER A 26 -6.53 -18.36 19.43
C SER A 26 -6.73 -16.91 19.90
N HIS A 27 -7.18 -16.03 19.01
CA HIS A 27 -7.20 -14.57 19.21
C HIS A 27 -5.85 -14.03 19.69
N ASP A 28 -4.74 -14.56 19.14
CA ASP A 28 -3.39 -14.24 19.59
C ASP A 28 -2.43 -14.04 18.42
N TRP A 29 -1.33 -13.34 18.68
CA TRP A 29 -0.28 -13.05 17.72
C TRP A 29 0.91 -13.99 17.92
N HIS A 30 1.33 -14.61 16.82
CA HIS A 30 2.45 -15.55 16.81
C HIS A 30 3.64 -14.96 16.06
N ASP A 31 4.84 -15.20 16.57
CA ASP A 31 6.08 -14.79 15.91
C ASP A 31 6.59 -15.88 14.97
N PHE A 32 6.84 -15.52 13.71
CA PHE A 32 7.45 -16.39 12.70
C PHE A 32 8.71 -15.77 12.14
N THR A 33 9.78 -16.56 12.00
CA THR A 33 10.95 -16.16 11.21
C THR A 33 10.75 -16.63 9.77
N LEU A 34 11.49 -16.06 8.81
CA LEU A 34 11.37 -16.39 7.37
C LEU A 34 11.36 -17.91 7.07
N TYR A 35 12.08 -18.70 7.87
CA TYR A 35 12.23 -20.15 7.64
C TYR A 35 12.13 -21.01 8.91
N GLY A 36 11.58 -20.46 9.99
CA GLY A 36 11.44 -21.16 11.28
C GLY A 36 12.72 -21.86 11.74
N TYR A 37 12.58 -23.09 12.25
CA TYR A 37 13.70 -23.93 12.70
C TYR A 37 14.67 -24.34 11.58
N SER A 38 14.29 -24.19 10.30
CA SER A 38 15.14 -24.58 9.17
C SER A 38 16.17 -23.50 8.79
N GLY A 39 15.92 -22.22 9.14
CA GLY A 39 16.79 -21.10 8.79
C GLY A 39 18.24 -21.27 9.27
N ALA A 40 18.43 -21.67 10.54
CA ALA A 40 19.76 -21.88 11.11
C ALA A 40 20.56 -22.99 10.38
N LYS A 41 19.88 -24.06 9.95
CA LYS A 41 20.52 -25.14 9.17
C LYS A 41 20.94 -24.66 7.79
N MET A 42 20.11 -23.82 7.15
CA MET A 42 20.42 -23.22 5.85
C MET A 42 21.62 -22.29 5.94
N VAL A 43 21.68 -21.41 6.95
CA VAL A 43 22.82 -20.51 7.19
C VAL A 43 24.10 -21.33 7.38
N LYS A 44 24.08 -22.33 8.27
CA LYS A 44 25.26 -23.18 8.53
C LYS A 44 25.77 -23.84 7.25
N LYS A 45 24.87 -24.43 6.44
CA LYS A 45 25.24 -25.08 5.19
C LYS A 45 25.88 -24.11 4.19
N ALA A 46 25.31 -22.90 4.06
CA ALA A 46 25.85 -21.90 3.15
C ALA A 46 27.20 -21.36 3.62
N MET A 47 27.40 -21.17 4.93
CA MET A 47 28.67 -20.70 5.48
C MET A 47 29.79 -21.73 5.31
N THR A 48 29.52 -23.02 5.54
CA THR A 48 30.51 -24.09 5.28
C THR A 48 30.91 -24.17 3.80
N ALA A 49 29.97 -23.97 2.88
CA ALA A 49 30.28 -23.93 1.44
C ALA A 49 31.14 -22.69 1.10
N LEU A 50 30.80 -21.53 1.68
CA LEU A 50 31.52 -20.29 1.50
C LEU A 50 32.97 -20.37 2.02
N GLU A 51 33.19 -21.07 3.13
CA GLU A 51 34.53 -21.40 3.66
C GLU A 51 35.34 -22.21 2.66
N GLY A 52 34.70 -23.17 1.98
CA GLY A 52 35.26 -23.97 0.88
C GLY A 52 35.40 -23.23 -0.45
N GLY A 53 35.02 -21.95 -0.52
CA GLY A 53 35.12 -21.10 -1.73
C GLY A 53 33.91 -21.17 -2.67
N ASP A 54 32.87 -21.94 -2.33
CA ASP A 54 31.63 -22.02 -3.11
C ASP A 54 30.63 -20.93 -2.67
N ILE A 55 30.40 -19.96 -3.56
CA ILE A 55 29.50 -18.83 -3.32
C ILE A 55 28.04 -19.14 -3.69
N GLU A 56 27.76 -20.21 -4.44
CA GLU A 56 26.41 -20.51 -4.94
C GLU A 56 25.37 -20.67 -3.81
N PRO A 57 25.68 -21.35 -2.69
CA PRO A 57 24.72 -21.50 -1.60
C PRO A 57 24.34 -20.17 -0.94
N ILE A 58 25.26 -19.20 -0.83
CA ILE A 58 24.94 -17.90 -0.24
C ILE A 58 24.12 -17.03 -1.18
N LEU A 59 24.40 -17.07 -2.49
CA LEU A 59 23.59 -16.40 -3.50
C LEU A 59 22.15 -16.91 -3.50
N LYS A 60 21.95 -18.23 -3.37
CA LYS A 60 20.62 -18.83 -3.22
C LYS A 60 19.90 -18.39 -1.95
N LEU A 61 20.60 -18.14 -0.85
CA LEU A 61 19.97 -17.62 0.37
C LEU A 61 19.52 -16.17 0.21
N ILE A 62 20.31 -15.33 -0.45
CA ILE A 62 19.94 -13.93 -0.72
C ILE A 62 18.71 -13.88 -1.61
N LYS A 63 18.69 -14.67 -2.69
CA LYS A 63 17.50 -14.77 -3.54
C LYS A 63 16.25 -15.18 -2.74
N LYS A 64 16.40 -16.13 -1.82
CA LYS A 64 15.33 -16.58 -0.93
C LYS A 64 14.85 -15.51 0.06
N ILE A 65 15.76 -14.69 0.57
CA ILE A 65 15.43 -13.54 1.41
C ILE A 65 14.60 -12.55 0.59
N ASP A 66 15.06 -12.19 -0.61
CA ASP A 66 14.37 -11.29 -1.53
C ASP A 66 12.97 -11.82 -1.91
N GLU A 67 12.86 -13.08 -2.31
CA GLU A 67 11.57 -13.75 -2.61
C GLU A 67 10.63 -13.77 -1.40
N SER A 68 11.15 -13.84 -0.19
CA SER A 68 10.31 -13.83 1.02
C SER A 68 9.87 -12.41 1.36
N MET A 69 10.76 -11.43 1.23
CA MET A 69 10.41 -10.01 1.38
C MET A 69 9.30 -9.62 0.40
N MET A 70 9.47 -9.93 -0.89
CA MET A 70 8.46 -9.64 -1.90
C MET A 70 7.11 -10.25 -1.54
N ARG A 71 7.09 -11.50 -1.07
CA ARG A 71 5.85 -12.14 -0.61
C ARG A 71 5.18 -11.43 0.56
N TYR A 72 5.95 -10.88 1.51
CA TYR A 72 5.36 -10.09 2.60
C TYR A 72 4.83 -8.75 2.11
N GLU A 73 5.48 -8.12 1.12
CA GLU A 73 5.01 -6.87 0.53
C GLU A 73 3.77 -7.07 -0.37
N GLU A 74 3.72 -8.16 -1.14
CA GLU A 74 2.58 -8.53 -1.97
C GLU A 74 1.35 -8.88 -1.10
N ASN A 75 1.56 -9.54 0.04
CA ASN A 75 0.49 -9.93 0.96
C ASN A 75 0.26 -8.93 2.10
N ASP A 76 0.82 -7.72 2.00
CA ASP A 76 0.77 -6.72 3.08
C ASP A 76 -0.69 -6.38 3.44
N TYR A 77 -1.56 -6.30 2.44
CA TYR A 77 -2.99 -6.06 2.62
C TYR A 77 -3.69 -7.11 3.49
N SER A 78 -3.26 -8.37 3.46
CA SER A 78 -3.80 -9.41 4.34
C SER A 78 -3.39 -9.19 5.80
N PHE A 79 -2.17 -8.73 6.05
CA PHE A 79 -1.73 -8.36 7.40
C PHE A 79 -2.58 -7.21 7.95
N TYR A 80 -2.80 -6.16 7.15
CA TYR A 80 -3.63 -5.03 7.55
C TYR A 80 -5.10 -5.41 7.79
N GLU A 81 -5.66 -6.31 6.99
CA GLU A 81 -7.02 -6.81 7.24
C GLU A 81 -7.11 -7.59 8.55
N GLN A 82 -6.17 -8.50 8.81
CA GLN A 82 -6.12 -9.23 10.09
C GLN A 82 -5.99 -8.26 11.28
N LEU A 83 -5.15 -7.24 11.12
CA LEU A 83 -4.96 -6.21 12.13
C LEU A 83 -6.23 -5.41 12.37
N TYR A 84 -6.97 -5.05 11.32
CA TYR A 84 -8.24 -4.34 11.43
C TYR A 84 -9.29 -5.17 12.18
N GLN A 85 -9.42 -6.46 11.85
CA GLN A 85 -10.32 -7.36 12.59
C GLN A 85 -9.92 -7.46 14.07
N TYR A 86 -8.62 -7.58 14.36
CA TYR A 86 -8.11 -7.55 15.73
C TYR A 86 -8.39 -6.21 16.43
N GLN A 87 -8.26 -5.09 15.71
CA GLN A 87 -8.51 -3.76 16.23
C GLN A 87 -9.97 -3.56 16.62
N LEU A 88 -10.93 -4.04 15.83
CA LEU A 88 -12.35 -4.02 16.19
C LEU A 88 -12.61 -4.75 17.51
N VAL A 89 -11.98 -5.90 17.72
CA VAL A 89 -12.07 -6.65 18.98
C VAL A 89 -11.40 -5.89 20.12
N TYR A 90 -10.20 -5.33 19.90
CA TYR A 90 -9.44 -4.56 20.87
C TYR A 90 -10.22 -3.33 21.36
N GLU A 91 -10.83 -2.58 20.45
CA GLU A 91 -11.62 -1.39 20.75
C GLU A 91 -12.91 -1.77 21.50
N ALA A 92 -13.62 -2.82 21.06
CA ALA A 92 -14.88 -3.27 21.69
C ALA A 92 -14.69 -3.92 23.08
N THR A 93 -13.55 -4.55 23.35
CA THR A 93 -13.29 -5.29 24.61
C THR A 93 -12.56 -4.46 25.67
N SER A 94 -12.13 -3.23 25.35
CA SER A 94 -11.48 -2.29 26.30
C SER A 94 -12.28 -2.00 27.58
N HIS A 95 -13.57 -2.34 27.62
CA HIS A 95 -14.47 -2.20 28.78
C HIS A 95 -14.76 -3.49 29.55
N ARG A 96 -14.18 -4.65 29.16
CA ARG A 96 -14.33 -5.92 29.88
C ARG A 96 -12.97 -6.53 30.20
N THR A 97 -12.81 -6.99 31.44
CA THR A 97 -11.70 -7.84 31.88
C THR A 97 -11.80 -9.22 31.25
N VAL A 98 -11.43 -9.34 29.98
CA VAL A 98 -11.22 -10.61 29.29
C VAL A 98 -9.78 -10.62 28.79
N HIS A 99 -9.07 -11.72 29.05
CA HIS A 99 -7.65 -11.96 28.80
C HIS A 99 -6.92 -10.92 27.92
N TYR A 100 -5.96 -10.23 28.55
CA TYR A 100 -5.14 -9.15 27.99
C TYR A 100 -4.83 -9.31 26.49
N PRO A 101 -5.26 -8.37 25.64
CA PRO A 101 -4.63 -8.23 24.35
C PRO A 101 -3.15 -7.94 24.59
N THR A 102 -2.28 -8.84 24.12
CA THR A 102 -0.84 -8.82 24.38
C THR A 102 -0.12 -7.68 23.68
N HIS A 103 -0.70 -7.16 22.59
CA HIS A 103 -0.11 -6.12 21.75
C HIS A 103 -1.15 -5.09 21.32
N LYS A 104 -0.79 -3.79 21.31
CA LYS A 104 -1.66 -2.77 20.70
C LYS A 104 -1.56 -2.86 19.17
N PRO A 105 -2.63 -2.56 18.42
CA PRO A 105 -2.58 -2.54 16.95
C PRO A 105 -1.41 -1.72 16.38
N ALA A 106 -1.12 -0.56 16.98
CA ALA A 106 0.01 0.29 16.57
C ALA A 106 1.38 -0.41 16.72
N ASP A 107 1.60 -1.15 17.82
CA ASP A 107 2.85 -1.86 18.07
C ASP A 107 3.10 -2.94 17.00
N LEU A 108 2.02 -3.53 16.48
CA LEU A 108 2.06 -4.58 15.46
C LEU A 108 2.45 -4.01 14.09
N ILE A 109 1.88 -2.85 13.73
CA ILE A 109 2.26 -2.11 12.51
C ILE A 109 3.74 -1.75 12.57
N GLU A 110 4.18 -1.13 13.67
CA GLU A 110 5.58 -0.74 13.84
C GLU A 110 6.50 -1.94 13.73
N SER A 111 6.16 -3.05 14.39
CA SER A 111 6.94 -4.28 14.32
C SER A 111 7.04 -4.82 12.89
N HIS A 112 5.95 -4.83 12.14
CA HIS A 112 5.92 -5.33 10.77
C HIS A 112 6.76 -4.46 9.83
N GLN A 113 6.56 -3.15 9.85
CA GLN A 113 7.31 -2.19 9.04
C GLN A 113 8.80 -2.20 9.35
N LYS A 114 9.17 -2.30 10.64
CA LYS A 114 10.56 -2.38 11.09
C LYS A 114 11.23 -3.68 10.62
N SER A 115 10.53 -4.81 10.72
CA SER A 115 11.04 -6.09 10.23
C SER A 115 11.27 -6.08 8.71
N LEU A 116 10.33 -5.55 7.93
CA LEU A 116 10.49 -5.40 6.48
C LEU A 116 11.65 -4.47 6.10
N THR A 117 11.71 -3.29 6.72
CA THR A 117 12.78 -2.31 6.49
C THR A 117 14.14 -2.93 6.78
N ARG A 118 14.26 -3.63 7.91
CA ARG A 118 15.52 -4.28 8.28
C ARG A 118 15.92 -5.39 7.32
N LEU A 119 14.96 -6.16 6.79
CA LEU A 119 15.27 -7.16 5.75
C LEU A 119 15.78 -6.50 4.46
N LYS A 120 15.19 -5.38 4.04
CA LYS A 120 15.67 -4.61 2.87
C LYS A 120 17.11 -4.14 3.06
N GLU A 121 17.43 -3.57 4.21
CA GLU A 121 18.79 -3.17 4.56
C GLU A 121 19.76 -4.36 4.52
N ILE A 122 19.38 -5.49 5.11
CA ILE A 122 20.22 -6.69 5.11
C ILE A 122 20.46 -7.19 3.68
N SER A 123 19.43 -7.24 2.84
CA SER A 123 19.57 -7.63 1.43
C SER A 123 20.55 -6.71 0.69
N ALA A 124 20.41 -5.39 0.84
CA ALA A 124 21.31 -4.42 0.21
C ALA A 124 22.76 -4.57 0.70
N LEU A 125 22.98 -4.78 2.00
CA LEU A 125 24.29 -5.01 2.59
C LEU A 125 24.92 -6.31 2.09
N LEU A 126 24.15 -7.40 2.00
CA LEU A 126 24.60 -8.68 1.47
C LEU A 126 24.98 -8.58 0.00
N LYS A 127 24.18 -7.89 -0.83
CA LYS A 127 24.49 -7.64 -2.25
C LYS A 127 25.78 -6.83 -2.40
N THR A 128 25.99 -5.83 -1.55
CA THR A 128 27.22 -5.02 -1.52
C THR A 128 28.45 -5.87 -1.17
N GLU A 129 28.37 -6.68 -0.11
CA GLU A 129 29.49 -7.53 0.33
C GLU A 129 29.93 -8.59 -0.71
N LEU A 130 29.00 -8.98 -1.58
CA LEU A 130 29.19 -9.97 -2.63
C LEU A 130 29.41 -9.36 -4.02
N ASN A 131 29.48 -8.02 -4.13
CA ASN A 131 29.59 -7.30 -5.41
C ASN A 131 28.49 -7.68 -6.43
N ILE A 132 27.29 -7.97 -5.93
CA ILE A 132 26.12 -8.22 -6.78
C ILE A 132 25.59 -6.84 -7.24
N PRO A 133 25.33 -6.63 -8.54
CA PRO A 133 24.74 -5.39 -9.02
C PRO A 133 23.48 -5.02 -8.23
N LEU A 134 23.41 -3.77 -7.78
CA LEU A 134 22.25 -3.24 -7.07
C LEU A 134 21.11 -2.96 -8.06
N GLN A 135 20.04 -3.75 -7.92
CA GLN A 135 18.72 -3.63 -8.53
C GLN A 135 18.63 -3.78 -10.06
N THR A 136 17.76 -4.71 -10.49
CA THR A 136 17.27 -4.80 -11.88
C THR A 136 16.12 -3.82 -12.12
N GLN A 137 15.78 -3.56 -13.40
CA GLN A 137 14.63 -2.73 -13.76
C GLN A 137 13.29 -3.35 -13.28
N GLU A 138 13.21 -4.68 -13.24
CA GLU A 138 12.08 -5.42 -12.68
C GLU A 138 11.95 -5.18 -11.16
N GLU A 139 13.06 -5.20 -10.42
CA GLU A 139 13.08 -4.88 -8.98
C GLU A 139 12.59 -3.46 -8.69
N ARG A 140 12.95 -2.47 -9.52
CA ARG A 140 12.46 -1.09 -9.39
C ARG A 140 10.95 -0.97 -9.67
N SER A 141 10.45 -1.71 -10.66
CA SER A 141 9.01 -1.72 -10.94
C SER A 141 8.21 -2.37 -9.81
N ALA A 142 8.73 -3.44 -9.20
CA ALA A 142 8.11 -4.07 -8.04
C ALA A 142 8.13 -3.13 -6.82
N GLU A 143 9.24 -2.44 -6.58
CA GLU A 143 9.38 -1.47 -5.48
C GLU A 143 8.36 -0.33 -5.58
N ASN A 144 8.12 0.23 -6.77
CA ASN A 144 7.09 1.27 -6.95
C ASN A 144 5.68 0.74 -6.66
N LYS A 145 5.35 -0.49 -7.11
CA LYS A 145 4.05 -1.12 -6.80
C LYS A 145 3.90 -1.31 -5.31
N ASN A 146 4.90 -1.87 -4.63
CA ASN A 146 4.88 -2.12 -3.19
C ASN A 146 4.78 -0.81 -2.39
N HIS A 147 5.40 0.27 -2.88
CA HIS A 147 5.23 1.60 -2.30
C HIS A 147 3.78 2.10 -2.39
N ILE A 148 3.13 1.95 -3.55
CA ILE A 148 1.71 2.28 -3.73
C ILE A 148 0.84 1.44 -2.78
N VAL A 149 1.08 0.12 -2.69
CA VAL A 149 0.35 -0.76 -1.75
C VAL A 149 0.49 -0.25 -0.32
N SER A 150 1.71 0.04 0.13
CA SER A 150 1.98 0.50 1.49
C SER A 150 1.24 1.81 1.83
N LEU A 151 1.26 2.79 0.91
CA LEU A 151 0.53 4.04 1.06
C LEU A 151 -0.99 3.82 1.11
N LEU A 152 -1.53 2.93 0.26
CA LEU A 152 -2.96 2.56 0.31
C LEU A 152 -3.32 1.92 1.65
N MET A 153 -2.51 1.00 2.16
CA MET A 153 -2.79 0.33 3.43
C MET A 153 -2.78 1.32 4.59
N GLU A 154 -1.85 2.28 4.61
CA GLU A 154 -1.83 3.34 5.60
C GLU A 154 -3.10 4.20 5.53
N ALA A 155 -3.47 4.72 4.35
CA ALA A 155 -4.66 5.54 4.19
C ALA A 155 -5.96 4.79 4.54
N ILE A 156 -6.06 3.52 4.18
CA ILE A 156 -7.29 2.74 4.31
C ILE A 156 -7.49 2.24 5.75
N TYR A 157 -6.44 1.74 6.38
CA TYR A 157 -6.53 1.03 7.66
C TYR A 157 -6.04 1.84 8.87
N GLN A 158 -5.05 2.71 8.69
CA GLN A 158 -4.39 3.37 9.82
C GLN A 158 -4.94 4.78 10.08
N VAL A 159 -5.21 5.52 9.00
CA VAL A 159 -5.72 6.89 9.13
C VAL A 159 -7.21 6.86 9.45
N SER A 160 -7.55 7.40 10.62
CA SER A 160 -8.93 7.51 11.08
C SER A 160 -9.35 8.96 11.22
N VAL A 161 -10.57 9.28 10.85
CA VAL A 161 -11.10 10.64 10.77
C VAL A 161 -12.51 10.66 11.36
N PRO A 162 -12.93 11.73 12.06
CA PRO A 162 -14.23 11.79 12.72
C PRO A 162 -15.37 11.48 11.76
N ALA A 163 -16.36 10.71 12.20
CA ALA A 163 -17.47 10.27 11.35
C ALA A 163 -18.12 11.46 10.63
N PRO A 164 -18.17 11.49 9.28
CA PRO A 164 -18.57 12.68 8.53
C PRO A 164 -19.99 13.19 8.82
N ALA A 165 -20.88 12.33 9.32
CA ALA A 165 -22.31 12.61 9.43
C ALA A 165 -22.88 12.60 10.86
N ASN A 166 -22.03 12.51 11.90
CA ASN A 166 -22.54 12.47 13.27
C ASN A 166 -22.15 13.68 14.13
N PRO A 167 -23.01 14.72 14.20
CA PRO A 167 -22.76 15.90 15.01
C PRO A 167 -22.77 15.65 16.52
N TRP A 168 -23.17 14.46 16.98
CA TRP A 168 -23.23 14.11 18.40
C TRP A 168 -22.07 13.20 18.85
N GLN A 169 -21.13 12.89 17.94
CA GLN A 169 -20.10 11.88 18.17
C GLN A 169 -18.73 12.34 17.65
N ALA A 170 -18.25 13.50 18.11
CA ALA A 170 -16.91 14.00 17.75
C ALA A 170 -15.77 13.01 18.05
N LYS A 171 -15.98 12.09 18.99
CA LYS A 171 -15.03 11.02 19.38
C LYS A 171 -15.07 9.77 18.50
N ASP A 172 -16.04 9.65 17.60
CA ASP A 172 -16.22 8.46 16.78
C ASP A 172 -15.41 8.62 15.50
N PHE A 173 -14.25 7.97 15.47
CA PHE A 173 -13.37 7.95 14.31
C PHE A 173 -13.76 6.80 13.40
N THR A 174 -13.90 7.10 12.11
CA THR A 174 -14.10 6.12 11.03
C THR A 174 -12.83 6.03 10.19
N ARG A 175 -12.58 4.85 9.64
CA ARG A 175 -11.51 4.59 8.68
C ARG A 175 -12.11 4.47 7.29
N ILE A 176 -11.32 4.73 6.25
CA ILE A 176 -11.77 4.50 4.87
C ILE A 176 -12.13 3.02 4.69
N ARG A 177 -11.44 2.10 5.39
CA ARG A 177 -11.76 0.67 5.42
C ARG A 177 -13.23 0.38 5.77
N ASP A 178 -13.87 1.21 6.60
CA ASP A 178 -15.28 1.03 7.00
C ASP A 178 -16.26 1.35 5.86
N LEU A 179 -15.79 2.00 4.79
CA LEU A 179 -16.59 2.48 3.66
C LEU A 179 -16.47 1.58 2.41
N ILE A 180 -15.54 0.62 2.42
CA ILE A 180 -15.24 -0.27 1.29
C ILE A 180 -15.12 -1.70 1.74
N SER A 181 -15.32 -2.65 0.82
CA SER A 181 -15.15 -4.06 1.12
C SER A 181 -13.68 -4.49 1.01
N PHE A 182 -13.30 -5.57 1.71
CA PHE A 182 -11.95 -6.12 1.61
C PHE A 182 -11.66 -6.60 0.19
N GLU A 183 -12.65 -7.18 -0.48
CA GLU A 183 -12.55 -7.69 -1.84
C GLU A 183 -12.23 -6.58 -2.84
N GLN A 184 -12.73 -5.36 -2.62
CA GLN A 184 -12.39 -4.20 -3.46
C GLN A 184 -10.92 -3.79 -3.29
N ILE A 185 -10.39 -3.88 -2.06
CA ILE A 185 -8.98 -3.60 -1.77
C ILE A 185 -8.11 -4.67 -2.41
N GLU A 186 -8.38 -5.94 -2.12
CA GLU A 186 -7.67 -7.10 -2.67
C GLU A 186 -7.64 -7.06 -4.20
N HIS A 187 -8.80 -6.88 -4.83
CA HIS A 187 -8.89 -6.76 -6.29
C HIS A 187 -8.01 -5.63 -6.84
N SER A 188 -7.92 -4.50 -6.13
CA SER A 188 -7.11 -3.37 -6.57
C SER A 188 -5.62 -3.66 -6.46
N ILE A 189 -5.19 -4.35 -5.41
CA ILE A 189 -3.80 -4.77 -5.24
C ILE A 189 -3.43 -5.82 -6.29
N GLU A 190 -4.28 -6.82 -6.50
CA GLU A 190 -4.10 -7.82 -7.56
C GLU A 190 -3.99 -7.16 -8.94
N ALA A 191 -4.89 -6.22 -9.26
CA ALA A 191 -4.87 -5.49 -10.51
C ALA A 191 -3.54 -4.74 -10.71
N LEU A 192 -3.02 -4.08 -9.67
CA LEU A 192 -1.73 -3.40 -9.70
C LEU A 192 -0.57 -4.36 -10.01
N HIS A 193 -0.56 -5.55 -9.40
CA HIS A 193 0.45 -6.56 -9.70
C HIS A 193 0.38 -7.00 -11.17
N HIS A 194 -0.82 -7.13 -11.73
CA HIS A 194 -1.06 -7.41 -13.15
C HIS A 194 -0.84 -6.20 -14.08
N GLY A 195 -0.49 -5.03 -13.55
CA GLY A 195 -0.19 -3.82 -14.33
C GLY A 195 -1.43 -3.02 -14.74
N ASN A 196 -2.59 -3.29 -14.14
CA ASN A 196 -3.80 -2.48 -14.29
C ASN A 196 -3.94 -1.50 -13.12
N LEU A 197 -3.89 -0.21 -13.41
CA LEU A 197 -3.94 0.86 -12.41
C LEU A 197 -5.37 1.36 -12.13
N ASP A 198 -6.36 1.00 -12.94
CA ASP A 198 -7.72 1.56 -12.85
C ASP A 198 -8.37 1.37 -11.47
N PRO A 199 -8.38 0.15 -10.88
CA PRO A 199 -8.96 -0.05 -9.56
C PRO A 199 -8.21 0.73 -8.46
N VAL A 200 -6.88 0.84 -8.57
CA VAL A 200 -6.05 1.64 -7.66
C VAL A 200 -6.43 3.12 -7.73
N LEU A 201 -6.67 3.66 -8.93
CA LEU A 201 -7.08 5.05 -9.09
C LEU A 201 -8.47 5.30 -8.55
N ASP A 202 -9.37 4.31 -8.59
CA ASP A 202 -10.66 4.41 -7.93
C ASP A 202 -10.52 4.49 -6.39
N LEU A 203 -9.60 3.72 -5.80
CA LEU A 203 -9.25 3.87 -4.37
C LEU A 203 -8.64 5.26 -4.07
N ILE A 204 -7.74 5.77 -4.92
CA ILE A 204 -7.16 7.11 -4.76
C ILE A 204 -8.26 8.20 -4.83
N ARG A 205 -9.21 8.06 -5.77
CA ARG A 205 -10.38 8.96 -5.87
C ARG A 205 -11.25 8.90 -4.63
N LEU A 206 -11.46 7.72 -4.05
CA LEU A 206 -12.20 7.58 -2.80
C LEU A 206 -11.50 8.29 -1.64
N ILE A 207 -10.17 8.18 -1.53
CA ILE A 207 -9.39 8.94 -0.54
C ILE A 207 -9.60 10.45 -0.74
N ALA A 208 -9.53 10.94 -1.98
CA ALA A 208 -9.78 12.35 -2.31
C ALA A 208 -11.20 12.82 -1.94
N GLN A 209 -12.21 11.99 -2.21
CA GLN A 209 -13.60 12.25 -1.83
C GLN A 209 -13.77 12.31 -0.31
N THR A 210 -13.10 11.41 0.41
CA THR A 210 -13.10 11.38 1.88
C THR A 210 -12.50 12.65 2.45
N ILE A 211 -11.32 13.06 1.95
CA ILE A 211 -10.68 14.33 2.33
C ILE A 211 -11.64 15.51 2.08
N SER A 212 -12.22 15.58 0.87
CA SER A 212 -13.12 16.68 0.49
C SER A 212 -14.33 16.77 1.40
N LYS A 213 -14.93 15.62 1.71
CA LYS A 213 -16.07 15.54 2.64
C LYS A 213 -15.70 16.02 4.04
N HIS A 214 -14.55 15.62 4.58
CA HIS A 214 -14.10 16.13 5.88
C HIS A 214 -13.86 17.64 5.87
N LEU A 215 -13.33 18.19 4.77
CA LEU A 215 -13.14 19.64 4.63
C LEU A 215 -14.47 20.39 4.58
N GLU A 216 -15.47 19.84 3.88
CA GLU A 216 -16.83 20.39 3.84
C GLU A 216 -17.53 20.31 5.21
N ASP A 217 -17.32 19.21 5.93
CA ASP A 217 -17.96 18.92 7.23
C ASP A 217 -17.23 19.57 8.44
N VAL A 218 -16.11 20.30 8.24
CA VAL A 218 -15.37 20.96 9.33
C VAL A 218 -16.26 21.79 10.26
N PRO A 219 -17.22 22.62 9.78
CA PRO A 219 -18.08 23.39 10.67
C PRO A 219 -18.95 22.51 11.58
N LEU A 220 -19.41 21.37 11.07
CA LEU A 220 -20.19 20.40 11.84
C LEU A 220 -19.32 19.70 12.89
N PHE A 221 -18.10 19.32 12.51
CA PHE A 221 -17.13 18.75 13.44
C PHE A 221 -16.81 19.72 14.59
N LEU A 222 -16.52 20.99 14.29
CA LEU A 222 -16.22 21.99 15.31
C LEU A 222 -17.39 22.21 16.28
N LYS A 223 -18.62 22.21 15.76
CA LYS A 223 -19.83 22.29 16.60
C LYS A 223 -19.96 21.08 17.53
N ALA A 224 -19.79 19.87 16.99
CA ALA A 224 -19.81 18.62 17.76
C ALA A 224 -18.73 18.61 18.86
N LEU A 225 -17.55 19.14 18.53
CA LEU A 225 -16.43 19.25 19.46
C LEU A 225 -16.72 20.23 20.61
N GLU A 226 -17.41 21.34 20.32
CA GLU A 226 -17.82 22.31 21.33
C GLU A 226 -18.89 21.74 22.27
N GLU A 227 -19.84 20.99 21.72
CA GLU A 227 -20.83 20.24 22.50
C GLU A 227 -20.16 19.19 23.39
N TYR A 228 -19.23 18.41 22.84
CA TYR A 228 -18.44 17.46 23.62
C TYR A 228 -17.64 18.15 24.74
N ARG A 229 -17.05 19.33 24.46
CA ARG A 229 -16.34 20.11 25.48
C ARG A 229 -17.23 20.57 26.63
N LYS A 230 -18.51 20.84 26.39
CA LYS A 230 -19.47 21.23 27.44
C LYS A 230 -19.84 20.07 28.36
N GLU A 231 -19.83 18.85 27.84
CA GLU A 231 -20.19 17.64 28.58
C GLU A 231 -18.98 16.90 29.18
N TYR A 232 -17.78 17.14 28.64
CA TYR A 232 -16.56 16.48 29.06
C TYR A 232 -16.18 16.88 30.49
N ASN A 233 -16.11 15.87 31.36
CA ASN A 233 -15.61 16.03 32.72
C ASN A 233 -14.40 15.09 32.96
N PRO A 234 -13.18 15.64 33.07
CA PRO A 234 -11.96 14.83 33.21
C PRO A 234 -11.95 13.94 34.47
N GLU A 235 -12.74 14.25 35.50
CA GLU A 235 -12.83 13.45 36.72
C GLU A 235 -13.61 12.14 36.51
N PHE A 236 -14.53 12.09 35.54
CA PHE A 236 -15.37 10.91 35.25
C PHE A 236 -14.98 10.18 33.97
N TYR A 237 -14.16 10.81 33.11
CA TYR A 237 -13.87 10.36 31.74
C TYR A 237 -12.38 10.08 31.50
N ILE A 238 -11.70 9.47 32.48
CA ILE A 238 -10.25 9.22 32.49
C ILE A 238 -9.79 8.29 31.33
N ALA A 239 -10.69 7.47 30.77
CA ALA A 239 -10.38 6.51 29.70
C ALA A 239 -10.77 6.99 28.28
N THR A 240 -11.28 8.22 28.13
CA THR A 240 -11.71 8.78 26.84
C THR A 240 -10.88 9.99 26.46
N LEU A 241 -10.58 10.13 25.16
CA LEU A 241 -9.83 11.26 24.62
C LEU A 241 -10.52 12.58 24.96
N SER A 242 -9.75 13.55 25.46
CA SER A 242 -10.24 14.91 25.69
C SER A 242 -10.63 15.58 24.37
N PRO A 243 -11.52 16.60 24.39
CA PRO A 243 -11.87 17.35 23.18
C PRO A 243 -10.65 17.92 22.45
N ASP A 244 -9.64 18.41 23.18
CA ASP A 244 -8.43 18.96 22.55
C ASP A 244 -7.59 17.85 21.88
N GLU A 245 -7.53 16.65 22.47
CA GLU A 245 -6.88 15.50 21.82
C GLU A 245 -7.62 15.04 20.57
N VAL A 246 -8.95 15.01 20.60
CA VAL A 246 -9.78 14.68 19.43
C VAL A 246 -9.52 15.66 18.29
N ALA A 247 -9.48 16.97 18.59
CA ALA A 247 -9.18 18.01 17.60
C ALA A 247 -7.79 17.83 16.99
N ARG A 248 -6.79 17.58 17.85
CA ARG A 248 -5.40 17.35 17.42
C ARG A 248 -5.29 16.12 16.52
N ILE A 249 -5.85 14.99 16.94
CA ILE A 249 -5.82 13.73 16.17
C ILE A 249 -6.52 13.93 14.83
N HIS A 250 -7.68 14.60 14.79
CA HIS A 250 -8.35 14.88 13.52
C HIS A 250 -7.46 15.70 12.58
N GLN A 251 -6.86 16.78 13.06
CA GLN A 251 -6.00 17.64 12.24
C GLN A 251 -4.77 16.90 11.72
N GLU A 252 -4.10 16.13 12.59
CA GLU A 252 -2.94 15.31 12.22
C GLU A 252 -3.30 14.24 11.19
N ASN A 253 -4.39 13.51 11.42
CA ASN A 253 -4.83 12.44 10.52
C ASN A 253 -5.32 13.00 9.17
N LEU A 254 -6.02 14.14 9.15
CA LEU A 254 -6.44 14.77 7.90
C LEU A 254 -5.23 15.27 7.11
N ALA A 255 -4.27 15.91 7.76
CA ALA A 255 -3.03 16.35 7.12
C ALA A 255 -2.23 15.16 6.57
N ARG A 256 -2.12 14.07 7.34
CA ARG A 256 -1.46 12.84 6.89
C ARG A 256 -2.20 12.20 5.71
N LEU A 257 -3.53 12.19 5.72
CA LEU A 257 -4.32 11.68 4.59
C LEU A 257 -4.09 12.49 3.31
N GLN A 258 -3.99 13.81 3.43
CA GLN A 258 -3.67 14.71 2.31
C GLN A 258 -2.25 14.45 1.76
N GLU A 259 -1.27 14.24 2.65
CA GLU A 259 0.09 13.88 2.27
C GLU A 259 0.13 12.54 1.54
N ILE A 260 -0.48 11.48 2.10
CA ILE A 260 -0.55 10.16 1.46
C ILE A 260 -1.24 10.26 0.09
N HIS A 261 -2.33 11.02 -0.02
CA HIS A 261 -3.00 11.23 -1.30
C HIS A 261 -2.07 11.87 -2.35
N ALA A 262 -1.28 12.88 -1.97
CA ALA A 262 -0.30 13.50 -2.87
C ALA A 262 0.81 12.51 -3.28
N LEU A 263 1.33 11.72 -2.33
CA LEU A 263 2.33 10.68 -2.60
C LEU A 263 1.78 9.58 -3.51
N LEU A 264 0.54 9.16 -3.31
CA LEU A 264 -0.14 8.18 -4.17
C LEU A 264 -0.32 8.72 -5.58
N GLN A 265 -0.72 9.98 -5.73
CA GLN A 265 -0.82 10.62 -7.05
C GLN A 265 0.53 10.65 -7.75
N ASP A 266 1.59 11.05 -7.07
CA ASP A 266 2.93 11.06 -7.64
C ASP A 266 3.37 9.64 -8.06
N ALA A 267 3.30 8.67 -7.14
CA ALA A 267 3.75 7.29 -7.38
C ALA A 267 2.95 6.56 -8.48
N ALA A 268 1.63 6.77 -8.53
CA ALA A 268 0.75 6.17 -9.54
C ALA A 268 0.95 6.81 -10.92
N LEU A 269 1.26 8.11 -10.98
CA LEU A 269 1.47 8.84 -12.24
C LEU A 269 2.92 8.77 -12.73
N ASN A 270 3.88 8.44 -11.87
CA ASN A 270 5.31 8.41 -12.17
C ASN A 270 5.67 7.56 -13.41
N PRO A 271 5.16 6.33 -13.60
CA PRO A 271 5.47 5.55 -14.81
C PRO A 271 5.05 6.27 -16.11
N SER A 272 3.90 6.94 -16.07
CA SER A 272 3.35 7.72 -17.18
C SER A 272 4.14 9.00 -17.42
N LEU A 273 4.53 9.69 -16.34
CA LEU A 273 5.39 10.86 -16.41
C LEU A 273 6.77 10.49 -16.94
N GLN A 274 7.36 9.35 -16.57
CA GLN A 274 8.63 8.86 -17.12
C GLN A 274 8.52 8.47 -18.60
N PHE A 275 7.42 7.85 -19.01
CA PHE A 275 7.15 7.58 -20.43
C PHE A 275 7.08 8.87 -21.25
N LEU A 276 6.42 9.90 -20.70
CA LEU A 276 6.27 11.21 -21.31
C LEU A 276 7.47 12.14 -21.10
N ALA A 277 8.37 11.83 -20.16
CA ALA A 277 9.47 12.69 -19.77
C ALA A 277 10.49 12.79 -20.90
N ILE A 278 10.59 13.98 -21.46
CA ILE A 278 11.65 14.38 -22.37
C ILE A 278 12.82 14.86 -21.50
N VAL A 279 13.82 14.00 -21.26
CA VAL A 279 14.97 14.34 -20.41
C VAL A 279 16.11 14.95 -21.26
N GLY A 280 16.44 16.23 -21.02
CA GLY A 280 17.65 16.92 -21.49
C GLY A 280 17.55 17.71 -22.82
N ASP A 281 18.66 18.35 -23.23
CA ASP A 281 18.84 19.14 -24.47
C ASP A 281 18.64 18.34 -25.79
N ASN A 282 18.30 17.05 -25.69
CA ASN A 282 18.17 16.11 -26.80
C ASN A 282 16.80 16.18 -27.50
N GLN A 283 16.12 17.33 -27.49
CA GLN A 283 14.84 17.52 -28.19
C GLN A 283 14.94 17.31 -29.72
N ALA A 284 16.15 17.29 -30.28
CA ALA A 284 16.39 17.14 -31.71
C ALA A 284 17.41 16.05 -32.08
N ASP A 285 17.96 15.30 -31.11
CA ASP A 285 18.96 14.27 -31.41
C ASP A 285 18.27 12.98 -31.88
N LYS A 286 18.04 12.90 -33.20
CA LYS A 286 17.49 11.72 -33.88
C LYS A 286 18.31 10.44 -33.67
N SER A 287 19.53 10.53 -33.14
CA SER A 287 20.37 9.38 -32.83
C SER A 287 20.05 8.72 -31.48
N LYS A 288 19.30 9.38 -30.58
CA LYS A 288 18.89 8.87 -29.27
C LYS A 288 17.43 9.23 -28.92
N PRO A 289 16.44 8.67 -29.65
CA PRO A 289 15.04 9.01 -29.42
C PRO A 289 14.54 8.48 -28.07
N SER A 290 13.82 9.31 -27.31
CA SER A 290 13.08 8.87 -26.12
C SER A 290 11.96 7.87 -26.50
N PRO A 291 11.44 7.06 -25.56
CA PRO A 291 10.33 6.14 -25.83
C PRO A 291 9.10 6.83 -26.45
N ALA A 292 8.69 8.00 -25.94
CA ALA A 292 7.62 8.80 -26.53
C ALA A 292 7.93 9.24 -27.97
N HIS A 293 9.18 9.65 -28.27
CA HIS A 293 9.59 9.99 -29.63
C HIS A 293 9.50 8.80 -30.59
N LEU A 294 9.89 7.60 -30.17
CA LEU A 294 9.72 6.39 -30.98
C LEU A 294 8.24 6.07 -31.22
N PHE A 295 7.40 6.35 -30.23
CA PHE A 295 5.97 6.09 -30.27
C PHE A 295 5.19 7.11 -31.13
N PHE A 296 5.60 8.38 -31.14
CA PHE A 296 4.94 9.47 -31.86
C PHE A 296 5.63 9.87 -33.18
N LYS A 297 6.70 9.18 -33.59
CA LYS A 297 7.57 9.53 -34.74
C LYS A 297 6.82 9.70 -36.05
N ASP A 298 5.81 8.87 -36.30
CA ASP A 298 5.07 8.80 -37.56
C ASP A 298 3.68 9.48 -37.48
N GLY A 299 3.50 10.35 -36.47
CA GLY A 299 2.24 11.00 -36.14
C GLY A 299 1.65 10.40 -34.87
N ALA A 300 1.33 11.27 -33.91
CA ALA A 300 0.64 10.84 -32.70
C ALA A 300 -0.78 10.42 -33.07
N ASN A 301 -1.01 9.11 -33.21
CA ASN A 301 -2.35 8.59 -33.29
C ASN A 301 -3.04 8.93 -31.97
N HIS A 302 -4.00 9.86 -32.03
CA HIS A 302 -4.76 10.33 -30.88
C HIS A 302 -5.36 9.15 -30.11
N ASP A 303 -5.81 8.10 -30.80
CA ASP A 303 -6.38 6.91 -30.18
C ASP A 303 -5.32 6.09 -29.45
N LEU A 304 -4.07 6.10 -29.90
CA LEU A 304 -2.95 5.39 -29.29
C LEU A 304 -2.40 6.14 -28.06
N LEU A 305 -2.31 7.48 -28.13
CA LEU A 305 -2.03 8.32 -26.95
C LEU A 305 -3.16 8.20 -25.92
N LYS A 306 -4.41 8.23 -26.39
CA LYS A 306 -5.59 8.00 -25.55
C LYS A 306 -5.54 6.61 -24.93
N MET A 307 -5.13 5.57 -25.66
CA MET A 307 -4.94 4.21 -25.13
C MET A 307 -3.82 4.15 -24.08
N VAL A 308 -2.69 4.83 -24.30
CA VAL A 308 -1.58 4.91 -23.33
C VAL A 308 -2.00 5.70 -22.08
N MET A 309 -2.73 6.80 -22.25
CA MET A 309 -3.29 7.58 -21.14
C MET A 309 -4.42 6.85 -20.43
N GLN A 310 -5.20 6.01 -21.13
CA GLN A 310 -6.19 5.09 -20.56
C GLN A 310 -5.52 3.94 -19.82
N TYR A 311 -4.44 3.35 -20.36
CA TYR A 311 -3.62 2.33 -19.70
C TYR A 311 -2.89 2.89 -18.47
N ALA A 312 -2.55 4.18 -18.51
CA ALA A 312 -2.07 4.97 -17.38
C ALA A 312 -3.19 5.52 -16.47
N GLY A 313 -4.47 5.21 -16.77
CA GLY A 313 -5.64 5.46 -15.93
C GLY A 313 -6.17 6.90 -15.84
N PHE A 314 -5.76 7.79 -16.76
CA PHE A 314 -6.18 9.20 -16.77
C PHE A 314 -7.66 9.44 -17.14
N PHE A 315 -8.34 8.49 -17.79
CA PHE A 315 -9.73 8.63 -18.24
C PHE A 315 -10.55 7.37 -17.93
N LYS A 316 -11.79 7.52 -17.43
CA LYS A 316 -12.72 6.38 -17.30
C LYS A 316 -13.13 5.85 -18.68
N MET A 317 -13.17 4.52 -18.85
CA MET A 317 -13.92 3.91 -19.95
C MET A 317 -15.39 4.30 -19.83
N LYS A 318 -15.90 5.09 -20.77
CA LYS A 318 -17.23 4.83 -21.31
C LYS A 318 -16.99 4.17 -22.66
N PRO A 319 -17.31 2.88 -22.84
CA PRO A 319 -17.55 2.41 -24.19
C PRO A 319 -18.70 3.25 -24.73
N ASP A 320 -18.56 3.77 -25.95
CA ASP A 320 -19.70 4.36 -26.64
C ASP A 320 -20.78 3.28 -26.71
N GLU A 321 -21.82 3.43 -25.89
CA GLU A 321 -23.11 2.88 -26.24
C GLU A 321 -23.48 3.59 -27.54
N ASP A 322 -23.57 2.84 -28.63
CA ASP A 322 -24.34 3.27 -29.78
C ASP A 322 -25.68 2.51 -29.77
N PRO A 323 -26.71 2.98 -29.04
CA PRO A 323 -28.05 2.48 -29.17
C PRO A 323 -28.79 3.38 -30.16
N GLY A 324 -28.61 3.06 -31.44
CA GLY A 324 -29.57 3.27 -32.54
C GLY A 324 -30.34 4.59 -32.64
N MET A 325 -30.11 5.31 -33.73
CA MET A 325 -31.20 5.90 -34.50
C MET A 325 -30.78 6.07 -35.96
N TYR A 326 -31.29 5.22 -36.85
CA TYR A 326 -32.15 5.64 -37.97
C TYR A 326 -32.93 4.42 -38.47
N SER A 327 -34.16 4.29 -37.95
CA SER A 327 -35.23 3.57 -38.61
C SER A 327 -35.86 4.48 -39.66
N MET A 328 -35.92 4.02 -40.90
CA MET A 328 -37.13 3.94 -41.76
C MET A 328 -36.77 4.14 -43.23
N GLY A 329 -37.21 3.19 -44.07
CA GLY A 329 -37.25 3.46 -45.50
C GLY A 329 -37.47 2.27 -46.44
N THR A 330 -38.31 1.29 -46.13
CA THR A 330 -38.96 0.51 -47.19
C THR A 330 -40.36 0.12 -46.74
N ASN A 331 -41.36 0.66 -47.44
CA ASN A 331 -42.73 0.24 -47.28
C ASN A 331 -43.37 0.05 -48.66
N LYS A 332 -44.05 -1.11 -48.77
CA LYS A 332 -45.10 -1.53 -49.72
C LYS A 332 -44.71 -2.17 -51.06
N SER A 333 -44.66 -3.51 -51.03
CA SER A 333 -45.69 -4.46 -51.54
C SER A 333 -46.12 -4.41 -53.00
N LEU A 334 -45.97 -5.53 -53.74
CA LEU A 334 -47.07 -6.25 -54.42
C LEU A 334 -46.58 -7.48 -55.25
N HIS A 335 -47.02 -8.66 -54.82
CA HIS A 335 -47.68 -9.74 -55.60
C HIS A 335 -48.62 -10.37 -54.55
N ASP A 336 -49.95 -10.42 -54.69
CA ASP A 336 -50.80 -10.49 -55.89
C ASP A 336 -51.57 -9.21 -56.26
#